data_AF-A0A2S7VZY7-F1
#
_entry.id   AF-A0A2S7VZY7-F1
#
_cell.length_a   1.000
_cell.length_b   1.000
_cell.length_c   1.000
_cell.angle_alpha   90.00
_cell.angle_beta   90.00
_cell.angle_gamma   90.00
#
_symmetry.space_group_name_H-M   'P 1'
#
loop_
_entity.id
_entity.type
_entity.pdbx_description
1 polymer ?
#
loop_
_entity_poly.entity_id
_entity_poly.type
_entity_poly.pdbx_seq_one_letter_code
_entity_poly.pdbx_strand_id
1 'polypeptide(L)'
;MSKENLEAWQKAPVKIVSEAINHARKKSEEDNLIAFLLLDVGAEMLLKTYLGLPKKITGSTTSEDERYTIIRKGFHDVVEGVKSSRQGISLKDLARVEFFHGIRNKLYHQGNGLTVQRIHLEEYISVIKVLFKQLLKVDLDKQLSNTSLTKEQAERISQIKEEINNYLSLAKTKIKELELACELIIEEVAPNFLFPSFVKKFNSLLEQACSEEGYTYEGDIVITYKRLPYCTEKRMEIVSRFEELITPLVNKSPYFDMLYRQVEVGNKHQIDAISSQLGIKSIDVERQKVPHILSVIFNDFFDLDVFYKNIVEMVVFNDLYFISRLNYMFFECKDIYPQRHDESDLEYWESTLVLFTSQNAELDNYIARMNSWLESTTKS
;
A
#
# COMPACT_ATOMS: atom_id res chain seq x y z
N MET A 1 6.27 11.30 27.32
CA MET A 1 7.52 10.86 27.99
C MET A 1 8.45 10.33 26.90
N SER A 2 9.71 10.75 26.86
CA SER A 2 10.65 10.30 25.82
C SER A 2 11.03 8.83 26.00
N LYS A 3 11.20 8.13 24.87
CA LYS A 3 11.69 6.75 24.81
C LYS A 3 13.05 6.69 25.54
N GLU A 4 13.23 5.80 26.51
CA GLU A 4 14.54 5.67 27.19
C GLU A 4 15.58 5.23 26.17
N ASN A 5 16.77 5.85 26.20
CA ASN A 5 17.86 5.49 25.32
C ASN A 5 18.34 4.07 25.65
N LEU A 6 18.18 3.14 24.72
CA LEU A 6 18.49 1.74 24.92
C LEU A 6 19.97 1.47 24.67
N GLU A 7 20.59 0.75 25.60
CA GLU A 7 21.92 0.18 25.43
C GLU A 7 21.95 -0.81 24.26
N ALA A 8 23.12 -0.98 23.65
CA ALA A 8 23.26 -1.80 22.42
C ALA A 8 22.69 -3.21 22.58
N TRP A 9 22.90 -3.86 23.73
CA TRP A 9 22.41 -5.21 24.02
C TRP A 9 20.91 -5.28 24.32
N GLN A 10 20.25 -4.16 24.66
CA GLN A 10 18.82 -4.12 24.94
C GLN A 10 17.99 -4.01 23.65
N LYS A 11 18.55 -3.45 22.58
CA LYS A 11 17.82 -3.11 21.34
C LYS A 11 17.12 -4.31 20.70
N ALA A 12 17.82 -5.42 20.52
CA ALA A 12 17.25 -6.59 19.87
C ALA A 12 16.10 -7.23 20.68
N PRO A 13 16.26 -7.53 21.99
CA PRO A 13 15.16 -8.06 22.81
C PRO A 13 13.96 -7.14 22.86
N VAL A 14 14.18 -5.84 23.04
CA VAL A 14 13.10 -4.84 23.05
C VAL A 14 12.37 -4.83 21.72
N LYS A 15 13.09 -4.82 20.58
CA LYS A 15 12.47 -4.82 19.25
C LYS A 15 11.54 -6.01 19.03
N ILE A 16 12.01 -7.23 19.29
CA ILE A 16 11.20 -8.45 19.07
C ILE A 16 9.93 -8.43 19.93
N VAL A 17 10.06 -8.11 21.21
CA VAL A 17 8.90 -8.08 22.11
C VAL A 17 7.96 -6.93 21.81
N SER A 18 8.49 -5.81 21.30
CA SER A 18 7.65 -4.69 20.87
C SER A 18 6.80 -5.06 19.66
N GLU A 19 7.38 -5.77 18.70
CA GLU A 19 6.65 -6.30 17.56
C GLU A 19 5.57 -7.29 17.98
N ALA A 20 5.91 -8.19 18.91
CA ALA A 20 4.95 -9.14 19.47
C ALA A 20 3.74 -8.43 20.12
N ILE A 21 3.99 -7.36 20.87
CA ILE A 21 2.93 -6.57 21.52
C ILE A 21 2.11 -5.76 20.50
N ASN A 22 2.73 -5.30 19.42
CA ASN A 22 2.02 -4.64 18.32
C ASN A 22 1.06 -5.59 17.60
N HIS A 23 1.48 -6.82 17.31
CA HIS A 23 0.58 -7.86 16.81
C HIS A 23 -0.55 -8.13 17.82
N ALA A 24 -0.23 -8.29 19.11
CA ALA A 24 -1.25 -8.48 20.14
C ALA A 24 -2.29 -7.34 20.21
N ARG A 25 -1.96 -6.11 19.80
CA ARG A 25 -2.93 -5.00 19.78
C ARG A 25 -4.02 -5.13 18.71
N LYS A 26 -3.76 -5.87 17.63
CA LYS A 26 -4.69 -6.04 16.50
C LYS A 26 -5.87 -6.97 16.79
N LYS A 27 -5.74 -7.83 17.82
CA LYS A 27 -6.80 -8.71 18.36
C LYS A 27 -7.38 -9.75 17.38
N SER A 28 -6.80 -9.96 16.20
CA SER A 28 -7.13 -11.09 15.32
C SER A 28 -6.55 -12.40 15.86
N GLU A 29 -7.08 -13.54 15.44
CA GLU A 29 -6.56 -14.87 15.84
C GLU A 29 -5.15 -15.11 15.28
N GLU A 30 -4.92 -14.70 14.03
CA GLU A 30 -3.63 -14.78 13.36
C GLU A 30 -2.58 -13.92 14.07
N ASP A 31 -2.92 -12.66 14.39
CA ASP A 31 -2.01 -11.79 15.11
C ASP A 31 -1.77 -12.26 16.55
N ASN A 32 -2.75 -12.90 17.21
CA ASN A 32 -2.54 -13.50 18.53
C ASN A 32 -1.51 -14.65 18.46
N LEU A 33 -1.59 -15.49 17.42
CA LEU A 33 -0.63 -16.57 17.20
C LEU A 33 0.77 -16.00 16.92
N ILE A 34 0.89 -15.05 15.99
CA ILE A 34 2.17 -14.39 15.66
C ILE A 34 2.77 -13.73 16.91
N ALA A 35 1.96 -12.98 17.66
CA ALA A 35 2.39 -12.33 18.90
C ALA A 35 2.93 -13.34 19.92
N PHE A 36 2.23 -14.47 20.11
CA PHE A 36 2.64 -15.48 21.08
C PHE A 36 3.98 -16.15 20.69
N LEU A 37 4.17 -16.45 19.40
CA LEU A 37 5.42 -17.01 18.89
C LEU A 37 6.59 -16.02 19.05
N LEU A 38 6.37 -14.75 18.71
CA LEU A 38 7.37 -13.70 18.87
C LEU A 38 7.71 -13.44 20.34
N LEU A 39 6.73 -13.54 21.26
CA LEU A 39 6.98 -13.42 22.70
C LEU A 39 7.90 -14.53 23.21
N ASP A 40 7.73 -15.78 22.75
CA ASP A 40 8.58 -16.90 23.17
C ASP A 40 10.02 -16.72 22.69
N VAL A 41 10.20 -16.33 21.42
CA VAL A 41 11.52 -15.96 20.87
C VAL A 41 12.12 -14.79 21.64
N GLY A 42 11.30 -13.77 21.93
CA GLY A 42 11.71 -12.60 22.70
C GLY A 42 12.11 -12.95 24.14
N ALA A 43 11.41 -13.90 24.77
CA ALA A 43 11.71 -14.41 26.10
C ALA A 43 13.06 -15.12 26.13
N GLU A 44 13.29 -16.05 25.20
CA GLU A 44 14.57 -16.75 25.10
C GLU A 44 15.72 -15.78 24.87
N MET A 45 15.53 -14.81 23.96
CA MET A 45 16.54 -13.82 23.66
C MET A 45 16.83 -12.90 24.86
N LEU A 46 15.79 -12.44 25.58
CA LEU A 46 15.94 -11.69 26.83
C LEU A 46 16.82 -12.43 27.84
N LEU A 47 16.53 -13.71 28.08
CA LEU A 47 17.26 -14.53 29.05
C LEU A 47 18.71 -14.75 28.62
N LYS A 48 18.94 -15.09 27.34
CA LYS A 48 20.28 -15.28 26.77
C LYS A 48 21.10 -13.99 26.80
N THR A 49 20.49 -12.85 26.44
CA THR A 49 21.14 -11.55 26.53
C THR A 49 21.59 -11.27 27.95
N TYR A 50 20.71 -11.45 28.95
CA TYR A 50 21.08 -11.23 30.35
C TYR A 50 22.24 -12.13 30.81
N LEU A 51 22.22 -13.44 30.48
CA LEU A 51 23.31 -14.35 30.85
C LEU A 51 24.65 -13.98 30.20
N GLY A 52 24.61 -13.43 28.98
CA GLY A 52 25.80 -13.02 28.24
C GLY A 52 26.42 -11.71 28.72
N LEU A 53 25.77 -10.98 29.62
CA LEU A 53 26.30 -9.72 30.14
C LEU A 53 27.38 -9.95 31.21
N PRO A 54 28.39 -9.05 31.29
CA PRO A 54 29.42 -9.08 32.33
C PRO A 54 28.84 -9.06 33.74
N LYS A 55 29.54 -9.68 34.70
CA LYS A 55 29.12 -9.71 36.13
C LYS A 55 28.83 -8.33 36.71
N LYS A 56 29.59 -7.32 36.29
CA LYS A 56 29.43 -5.92 36.75
C LYS A 56 28.08 -5.31 36.37
N ILE A 57 27.46 -5.78 35.28
CA ILE A 57 26.15 -5.32 34.82
C ILE A 57 25.04 -6.16 35.46
N THR A 58 25.23 -7.48 35.54
CA THR A 58 24.18 -8.41 36.00
C THR A 58 24.07 -8.51 37.52
N GLY A 59 25.18 -8.31 38.23
CA GLY A 59 25.32 -8.66 39.64
C GLY A 59 25.36 -10.17 39.89
N SER A 60 25.76 -10.95 38.88
CA SER A 60 25.67 -12.41 38.92
C SER A 60 26.76 -13.08 39.77
N THR A 61 26.37 -14.11 40.53
CA THR A 61 27.24 -14.95 41.37
C THR A 61 27.91 -16.08 40.59
N THR A 62 27.27 -16.62 39.53
CA THR A 62 27.82 -17.69 38.68
C THR A 62 28.98 -17.19 37.81
N SER A 63 29.87 -18.07 37.34
CA SER A 63 31.02 -17.67 36.52
C SER A 63 30.59 -17.24 35.11
N GLU A 64 31.41 -16.42 34.42
CA GLU A 64 31.08 -16.01 33.05
C GLU A 64 31.10 -17.20 32.09
N ASP A 65 32.11 -18.07 32.18
CA ASP A 65 32.24 -19.27 31.34
C ASP A 65 31.05 -20.24 31.49
N GLU A 66 30.54 -20.40 32.71
CA GLU A 66 29.36 -21.22 32.98
C GLU A 66 28.12 -20.63 32.31
N ARG A 67 27.89 -19.32 32.44
CA ARG A 67 26.76 -18.64 31.77
C ARG A 67 26.87 -18.72 30.26
N TYR A 68 28.05 -18.52 29.69
CA TYR A 68 28.27 -18.66 28.24
C TYR A 68 28.01 -20.08 27.73
N THR A 69 28.33 -21.09 28.54
CA THR A 69 28.01 -22.49 28.22
C THR A 69 26.50 -22.71 28.23
N ILE A 70 25.79 -22.16 29.22
CA ILE A 70 24.33 -22.28 29.35
C ILE A 70 23.59 -21.62 28.17
N ILE A 71 24.03 -20.46 27.69
CA ILE A 71 23.41 -19.74 26.56
C ILE A 71 23.32 -20.61 25.29
N ARG A 72 24.24 -21.57 25.12
CA ARG A 72 24.29 -22.47 23.96
C ARG A 72 23.39 -23.69 24.10
N LYS A 73 22.76 -23.89 25.26
CA LYS A 73 21.87 -25.02 25.54
C LYS A 73 20.41 -24.69 25.20
N GLY A 74 19.51 -25.64 25.52
CA GLY A 74 18.08 -25.49 25.31
C GLY A 74 17.43 -24.48 26.27
N PHE A 75 16.17 -24.16 26.00
CA PHE A 75 15.42 -23.15 26.74
C PHE A 75 15.38 -23.39 28.27
N HIS A 76 15.14 -24.64 28.69
CA HIS A 76 15.10 -24.99 30.12
C HIS A 76 16.44 -24.74 30.82
N ASP A 77 17.56 -25.10 30.17
CA ASP A 77 18.90 -24.81 30.72
C ASP A 77 19.12 -23.29 30.86
N VAL A 78 18.67 -22.51 29.88
CA VAL A 78 18.76 -21.04 29.92
C VAL A 78 17.95 -20.48 31.08
N VAL A 79 16.72 -20.94 31.28
CA VAL A 79 15.90 -20.52 32.43
C VAL A 79 16.58 -20.89 33.75
N GLU A 80 17.12 -22.10 33.87
CA GLU A 80 17.83 -22.54 35.08
C GLU A 80 19.11 -21.72 35.34
N GLY A 81 19.85 -21.38 34.28
CA GLY A 81 20.98 -20.47 34.39
C GLY A 81 20.59 -19.09 34.91
N VAL A 82 19.42 -18.57 34.52
CA VAL A 82 18.92 -17.30 35.06
C VAL A 82 18.51 -17.45 36.52
N LYS A 83 17.83 -18.54 36.90
CA LYS A 83 17.44 -18.83 38.30
C LYS A 83 18.67 -18.87 39.22
N SER A 84 19.75 -19.50 38.78
CA SER A 84 21.00 -19.63 39.57
C SER A 84 21.91 -18.40 39.50
N SER A 85 21.66 -17.47 38.57
CA SER A 85 22.57 -16.35 38.31
C SER A 85 22.69 -15.34 39.43
N ARG A 86 21.60 -15.04 40.17
CA ARG A 86 21.58 -14.09 41.31
C ARG A 86 20.28 -14.21 42.11
N GLN A 87 20.31 -13.70 43.34
CA GLN A 87 19.10 -13.54 44.16
C GLN A 87 18.22 -12.37 43.67
N GLY A 88 16.91 -12.47 43.92
CA GLY A 88 15.94 -11.39 43.62
C GLY A 88 15.31 -11.43 42.23
N ILE A 89 15.61 -12.44 41.40
CA ILE A 89 14.84 -12.72 40.18
C ILE A 89 13.59 -13.50 40.56
N SER A 90 12.44 -13.13 39.99
CA SER A 90 11.16 -13.78 40.31
C SER A 90 11.11 -15.21 39.77
N LEU A 91 11.28 -16.20 40.65
CA LEU A 91 11.14 -17.62 40.30
C LEU A 91 9.75 -17.96 39.78
N LYS A 92 8.72 -17.28 40.29
CA LYS A 92 7.32 -17.43 39.83
C LYS A 92 7.17 -16.99 38.38
N ASP A 93 7.78 -15.87 38.00
CA ASP A 93 7.69 -15.35 36.63
C ASP A 93 8.51 -16.22 35.66
N LEU A 94 9.67 -16.73 36.09
CA LEU A 94 10.43 -17.70 35.29
C LEU A 94 9.66 -19.02 35.07
N ALA A 95 8.98 -19.54 36.10
CA ALA A 95 8.13 -20.73 35.96
C ALA A 95 6.95 -20.48 34.99
N ARG A 96 6.40 -19.26 34.98
CA ARG A 96 5.36 -18.87 34.01
C ARG A 96 5.90 -18.82 32.58
N VAL A 97 7.12 -18.32 32.39
CA VAL A 97 7.79 -18.37 31.08
C VAL A 97 7.95 -19.81 30.59
N GLU A 98 8.35 -20.75 31.46
CA GLU A 98 8.43 -22.18 31.13
C GLU A 98 7.06 -22.77 30.77
N PHE A 99 6.00 -22.37 31.48
CA PHE A 99 4.64 -22.77 31.14
C PHE A 99 4.22 -22.29 29.74
N PHE A 100 4.45 -21.02 29.41
CA PHE A 100 4.10 -20.47 28.09
C PHE A 100 4.96 -21.07 26.95
N HIS A 101 6.23 -21.36 27.21
CA HIS A 101 7.08 -22.09 26.27
C HIS A 101 6.53 -23.51 25.99
N GLY A 102 6.00 -24.18 27.01
CA GLY A 102 5.31 -25.46 26.86
C GLY A 102 4.04 -25.36 25.99
N ILE A 103 3.29 -24.26 26.10
CA ILE A 103 2.15 -23.97 25.20
C ILE A 103 2.65 -23.83 23.77
N ARG A 104 3.70 -23.02 23.54
CA ARG A 104 4.31 -22.87 22.21
C ARG A 104 4.69 -24.22 21.61
N ASN A 105 5.34 -25.10 22.37
CA ASN A 105 5.75 -26.42 21.86
C ASN A 105 4.55 -27.27 21.43
N LYS A 106 3.41 -27.18 22.15
CA LYS A 106 2.17 -27.85 21.73
C LYS A 106 1.61 -27.25 20.44
N LEU A 107 1.66 -25.93 20.28
CA LEU A 107 1.22 -25.26 19.04
C LEU A 107 1.98 -25.76 17.80
N TYR A 108 3.28 -26.00 17.93
CA TYR A 108 4.10 -26.55 16.83
C TYR A 108 3.85 -28.03 16.54
N HIS A 109 3.58 -28.83 17.57
CA HIS A 109 3.52 -30.29 17.42
C HIS A 109 2.11 -30.85 17.20
N GLN A 110 1.05 -30.10 17.49
CA GLN A 110 -0.31 -30.65 17.44
C GLN A 110 -1.09 -30.35 16.14
N GLY A 111 -0.53 -29.60 15.18
CA GLY A 111 -1.00 -29.50 13.78
C GLY A 111 -2.43 -28.97 13.52
N ASN A 112 -3.29 -28.94 14.54
CA ASN A 112 -4.70 -28.62 14.44
C ASN A 112 -4.96 -27.24 15.03
N GLY A 113 -4.80 -26.18 14.23
CA GLY A 113 -5.49 -24.89 14.39
C GLY A 113 -5.67 -24.34 15.81
N LEU A 114 -4.73 -24.57 16.73
CA LEU A 114 -4.88 -24.16 18.11
C LEU A 114 -4.73 -22.65 18.17
N THR A 115 -5.85 -21.96 18.32
CA THR A 115 -5.91 -20.54 18.59
C THR A 115 -5.30 -20.27 19.97
N VAL A 116 -4.39 -19.31 20.06
CA VAL A 116 -3.84 -18.87 21.35
C VAL A 116 -4.95 -18.18 22.14
N GLN A 117 -5.29 -18.71 23.30
CA GLN A 117 -6.24 -18.04 24.19
C GLN A 117 -5.69 -16.67 24.59
N ARG A 118 -6.49 -15.63 24.37
CA ARG A 118 -6.10 -14.23 24.60
C ARG A 118 -5.57 -13.99 26.01
N ILE A 119 -6.18 -14.63 27.00
CA ILE A 119 -5.76 -14.53 28.40
C ILE A 119 -4.32 -14.99 28.61
N HIS A 120 -3.90 -16.08 27.95
CA HIS A 120 -2.51 -16.57 28.02
C HIS A 120 -1.54 -15.60 27.35
N LEU A 121 -1.93 -14.99 26.23
CA LEU A 121 -1.12 -13.98 25.55
C LEU A 121 -0.91 -12.75 26.46
N GLU A 122 -1.97 -12.25 27.08
CA GLU A 122 -1.92 -11.07 27.97
C GLU A 122 -1.09 -11.35 29.23
N GLU A 123 -1.25 -12.53 29.83
CA GLU A 123 -0.41 -12.97 30.95
C GLU A 123 1.06 -13.10 30.54
N TYR A 124 1.34 -13.66 29.35
CA TYR A 124 2.71 -13.81 28.88
C TYR A 124 3.38 -12.44 28.65
N ILE A 125 2.66 -11.49 28.03
CA ILE A 125 3.12 -10.10 27.90
C ILE A 125 3.45 -9.51 29.28
N SER A 126 2.56 -9.68 30.26
CA SER A 126 2.76 -9.16 31.61
C SER A 126 4.03 -9.73 32.26
N VAL A 127 4.26 -11.04 32.13
CA VAL A 127 5.44 -11.72 32.68
C VAL A 127 6.72 -11.21 32.02
N ILE A 128 6.72 -11.07 30.69
CA ILE A 128 7.88 -10.58 29.95
C ILE A 128 8.21 -9.13 30.34
N LYS A 129 7.21 -8.25 30.49
CA LYS A 129 7.42 -6.88 30.97
C LYS A 129 8.12 -6.84 32.33
N VAL A 130 7.70 -7.70 33.26
CA VAL A 130 8.35 -7.82 34.58
C VAL A 130 9.80 -8.28 34.44
N LEU A 131 10.08 -9.28 33.60
CA LEU A 131 11.44 -9.79 33.40
C LEU A 131 12.36 -8.77 32.71
N PHE A 132 11.87 -7.96 31.77
CA PHE A 132 12.65 -6.85 31.19
C PHE A 132 13.10 -5.85 32.26
N LYS A 133 12.18 -5.46 33.17
CA LYS A 133 12.50 -4.58 34.30
C LYS A 133 13.52 -5.21 35.24
N GLN A 134 13.38 -6.50 35.54
CA GLN A 134 14.29 -7.19 36.46
C GLN A 134 15.68 -7.39 35.87
N LEU A 135 15.77 -7.95 34.66
CA LEU A 135 17.00 -8.46 34.06
C LEU A 135 17.78 -7.40 33.30
N LEU A 136 17.10 -6.57 32.50
CA LEU A 136 17.73 -5.57 31.64
C LEU A 136 17.49 -4.13 32.08
N LYS A 137 16.73 -3.89 33.16
CA LYS A 137 16.37 -2.56 33.66
C LYS A 137 15.62 -1.70 32.63
N VAL A 138 14.87 -2.34 31.74
CA VAL A 138 14.06 -1.66 30.73
C VAL A 138 12.60 -1.66 31.15
N ASP A 139 11.97 -0.50 31.15
CA ASP A 139 10.52 -0.40 31.27
C ASP A 139 9.87 -0.49 29.89
N LEU A 140 9.41 -1.69 29.52
CA LEU A 140 8.74 -1.89 28.24
C LEU A 140 7.51 -0.99 28.09
N ASP A 141 6.78 -0.64 29.15
CA ASP A 141 5.62 0.27 29.00
C ASP A 141 6.04 1.68 28.59
N LYS A 142 7.24 2.14 28.98
CA LYS A 142 7.81 3.41 28.49
C LYS A 142 8.39 3.30 27.07
N GLN A 143 8.82 2.11 26.67
CA GLN A 143 9.30 1.86 25.31
C GLN A 143 8.15 1.68 24.31
N LEU A 144 7.04 1.12 24.79
CA LEU A 144 5.82 0.75 24.05
C LEU A 144 4.69 1.73 24.25
N SER A 145 4.84 2.72 25.13
CA SER A 145 4.10 3.96 25.00
C SER A 145 4.50 4.52 23.65
N ASN A 146 3.83 4.01 22.60
CA ASN A 146 3.76 4.62 21.29
C ASN A 146 3.57 6.09 21.59
N THR A 147 4.53 6.91 21.16
CA THR A 147 4.28 8.25 20.63
C THR A 147 2.92 8.78 21.05
N SER A 148 2.75 9.09 22.35
CA SER A 148 1.65 9.94 22.75
C SER A 148 2.03 11.23 22.07
N LEU A 149 1.40 11.51 20.92
CA LEU A 149 1.62 12.72 20.14
C LEU A 149 1.79 13.83 21.15
N THR A 150 2.92 14.54 21.09
CA THR A 150 3.00 15.74 21.90
C THR A 150 1.82 16.61 21.51
N LYS A 151 1.35 17.47 22.44
CA LYS A 151 0.23 18.37 22.14
C LYS A 151 0.48 19.13 20.82
N GLU A 152 1.71 19.56 20.60
CA GLU A 152 2.17 20.18 19.35
C GLU A 152 2.07 19.27 18.13
N GLN A 153 2.49 18.00 18.22
CA GLN A 153 2.36 17.04 17.11
C GLN A 153 0.89 16.74 16.80
N ALA A 154 0.04 16.61 17.81
CA ALA A 154 -1.39 16.40 17.63
C ALA A 154 -2.06 17.63 16.97
N GLU A 155 -1.71 18.84 17.41
CA GLU A 155 -2.16 20.09 16.81
C GLU A 155 -1.68 20.20 15.35
N ARG A 156 -0.42 19.87 15.06
CA ARG A 156 0.11 19.88 13.70
C ARG A 156 -0.59 18.87 12.79
N ILE A 157 -0.83 17.65 13.25
CA ILE A 157 -1.59 16.64 12.48
C ILE A 157 -3.00 17.13 12.20
N SER A 158 -3.65 17.80 13.16
CA SER A 158 -4.98 18.38 12.96
C SER A 158 -4.97 19.44 11.85
N GLN A 159 -3.97 20.33 11.85
CA GLN A 159 -3.80 21.33 10.80
C GLN A 159 -3.54 20.68 9.44
N ILE A 160 -2.65 19.70 9.38
CA ILE A 160 -2.35 18.98 8.13
C ILE A 160 -3.61 18.33 7.55
N LYS A 161 -4.45 17.72 8.38
CA LYS A 161 -5.72 17.13 7.92
C LYS A 161 -6.68 18.17 7.36
N GLU A 162 -6.74 19.35 7.97
CA GLU A 162 -7.52 20.48 7.45
C GLU A 162 -6.97 20.96 6.10
N GLU A 163 -5.65 21.11 5.97
CA GLU A 163 -4.97 21.45 4.71
C GLU A 163 -5.27 20.42 3.61
N ILE A 164 -5.18 19.12 3.91
CA ILE A 164 -5.51 18.04 2.96
C ILE A 164 -6.98 18.13 2.54
N ASN A 165 -7.91 18.35 3.47
CA ASN A 165 -9.33 18.51 3.12
C ASN A 165 -9.56 19.71 2.18
N ASN A 166 -8.84 20.81 2.39
CA ASN A 166 -8.88 21.96 1.50
C ASN A 166 -8.33 21.61 0.11
N TYR A 167 -7.20 20.89 0.03
CA TYR A 167 -6.64 20.40 -1.24
C TYR A 167 -7.58 19.44 -1.97
N LEU A 168 -8.28 18.56 -1.27
CA LEU A 168 -9.28 17.66 -1.84
C LEU A 168 -10.47 18.44 -2.41
N SER A 169 -10.96 19.44 -1.67
CA SER A 169 -12.04 20.32 -2.14
C SER A 169 -11.61 21.11 -3.37
N LEU A 170 -10.37 21.59 -3.41
CA LEU A 170 -9.82 22.31 -4.56
C LEU A 170 -9.66 21.38 -5.77
N ALA A 171 -9.11 20.19 -5.57
CA ALA A 171 -8.94 19.19 -6.63
C ALA A 171 -10.27 18.81 -7.28
N LYS A 172 -11.36 18.70 -6.51
CA LYS A 172 -12.72 18.45 -7.06
C LYS A 172 -13.20 19.58 -7.97
N THR A 173 -12.90 20.83 -7.66
CA THR A 173 -13.22 21.96 -8.53
C THR A 173 -12.36 21.94 -9.80
N LYS A 174 -11.06 21.66 -9.65
CA LYS A 174 -10.11 21.57 -10.76
C LYS A 174 -10.43 20.42 -11.72
N ILE A 175 -10.90 19.27 -11.23
CA ILE A 175 -11.38 18.18 -12.09
C ILE A 175 -12.48 18.68 -13.02
N LYS A 176 -13.47 19.42 -12.50
CA LYS A 176 -14.57 19.92 -13.33
C LYS A 176 -14.08 20.91 -14.38
N GLU A 177 -13.10 21.74 -14.03
CA GLU A 177 -12.45 22.65 -14.97
C GLU A 177 -11.69 21.87 -16.07
N LEU A 178 -10.97 20.81 -15.68
CA LEU A 178 -10.27 19.92 -16.60
C LEU A 178 -11.26 19.17 -17.51
N GLU A 179 -12.37 18.66 -16.98
CA GLU A 179 -13.44 18.01 -17.75
C GLU A 179 -14.03 18.96 -18.79
N LEU A 180 -14.35 20.19 -18.39
CA LEU A 180 -14.82 21.23 -19.31
C LEU A 180 -13.78 21.54 -20.38
N ALA A 181 -12.52 21.71 -20.00
CA ALA A 181 -11.45 21.97 -20.95
C ALA A 181 -11.26 20.80 -21.93
N CYS A 182 -11.42 19.55 -21.46
CA CYS A 182 -11.43 18.36 -22.33
C CYS A 182 -12.56 18.46 -23.36
N GLU A 183 -13.80 18.74 -22.93
CA GLU A 183 -14.94 18.88 -23.84
C GLU A 183 -14.71 19.95 -24.91
N LEU A 184 -14.18 21.11 -24.54
CA LEU A 184 -13.84 22.19 -25.47
C LEU A 184 -12.77 21.76 -26.48
N ILE A 185 -11.74 21.02 -26.03
CA ILE A 185 -10.73 20.46 -26.95
C ILE A 185 -11.36 19.46 -27.91
N ILE A 186 -12.29 18.61 -27.44
CA ILE A 186 -13.01 17.68 -28.32
C ILE A 186 -13.87 18.43 -29.33
N GLU A 187 -14.51 19.54 -28.94
CA GLU A 187 -15.28 20.40 -29.83
C GLU A 187 -14.40 20.95 -30.96
N GLU A 188 -13.19 21.41 -30.64
CA GLU A 188 -12.23 21.91 -31.63
C GLU A 188 -11.66 20.80 -32.53
N VAL A 189 -11.36 19.63 -31.95
CA VAL A 189 -10.73 18.52 -32.69
C VAL A 189 -11.72 17.80 -33.60
N ALA A 190 -12.91 17.49 -33.07
CA ALA A 190 -13.93 16.67 -33.72
C ALA A 190 -15.33 16.93 -33.11
N PRO A 191 -16.01 18.03 -33.46
CA PRO A 191 -17.26 18.44 -32.81
C PRO A 191 -18.39 17.41 -32.95
N ASN A 192 -18.35 16.59 -34.01
CA ASN A 192 -19.30 15.52 -34.24
C ASN A 192 -19.30 14.45 -33.13
N PHE A 193 -18.23 14.33 -32.35
CA PHE A 193 -18.17 13.42 -31.20
C PHE A 193 -19.05 13.87 -30.03
N LEU A 194 -19.41 15.14 -29.94
CA LEU A 194 -20.28 15.66 -28.89
C LEU A 194 -21.77 15.51 -29.25
N PHE A 195 -22.08 15.07 -30.47
CA PHE A 195 -23.47 14.89 -30.88
C PHE A 195 -24.14 13.74 -30.11
N PRO A 196 -25.39 13.92 -29.64
CA PRO A 196 -26.12 12.87 -28.92
C PRO A 196 -26.24 11.55 -29.72
N SER A 197 -26.26 11.64 -31.05
CA SER A 197 -26.31 10.48 -31.94
C SER A 197 -25.00 9.67 -31.92
N PHE A 198 -23.85 10.33 -31.79
CA PHE A 198 -22.56 9.66 -31.61
C PHE A 198 -22.50 9.03 -30.22
N VAL A 199 -22.75 9.80 -29.16
CA VAL A 199 -22.72 9.32 -27.77
C VAL A 199 -23.57 8.07 -27.59
N LYS A 200 -24.80 8.08 -28.13
CA LYS A 200 -25.70 6.91 -28.09
C LYS A 200 -25.13 5.69 -28.83
N LYS A 201 -24.55 5.89 -30.02
CA LYS A 201 -23.95 4.79 -30.80
C LYS A 201 -22.69 4.25 -30.13
N PHE A 202 -21.84 5.12 -29.61
CA PHE A 202 -20.63 4.77 -28.87
C PHE A 202 -20.97 3.90 -27.66
N ASN A 203 -21.90 4.34 -26.82
CA ASN A 203 -22.33 3.59 -25.64
C ASN A 203 -22.98 2.26 -26.01
N SER A 204 -23.76 2.19 -27.09
CA SER A 204 -24.33 0.94 -27.59
C SER A 204 -23.25 -0.06 -28.04
N LEU A 205 -22.21 0.41 -28.75
CA LEU A 205 -21.07 -0.44 -29.11
C LEU A 205 -20.29 -0.87 -27.88
N LEU A 206 -20.11 0.01 -26.90
CA LEU A 206 -19.42 -0.30 -25.65
C LEU A 206 -20.16 -1.39 -24.87
N GLU A 207 -21.48 -1.28 -24.73
CA GLU A 207 -22.31 -2.31 -24.08
C GLU A 207 -22.22 -3.68 -24.77
N GLN A 208 -22.12 -3.69 -26.10
CA GLN A 208 -21.94 -4.92 -26.89
C GLN A 208 -20.52 -5.49 -26.79
N ALA A 209 -19.51 -4.63 -26.65
CA ALA A 209 -18.11 -5.01 -26.53
C ALA A 209 -17.79 -5.60 -25.15
N CYS A 210 -18.38 -5.03 -24.10
CA CYS A 210 -18.23 -5.45 -22.71
C CYS A 210 -18.98 -6.76 -22.44
N SER A 211 -18.28 -7.88 -22.64
CA SER A 211 -18.83 -9.24 -22.62
C SER A 211 -18.35 -10.11 -21.45
N GLU A 212 -17.34 -9.67 -20.70
CA GLU A 212 -16.81 -10.40 -19.54
C GLU A 212 -17.22 -9.72 -18.23
N GLU A 213 -17.59 -10.51 -17.23
CA GLU A 213 -17.78 -10.05 -15.86
C GLU A 213 -16.44 -10.07 -15.12
N GLY A 214 -16.01 -8.90 -14.65
CA GLY A 214 -14.96 -8.72 -13.65
C GLY A 214 -15.57 -8.52 -12.26
N TYR A 215 -14.75 -8.69 -11.23
CA TYR A 215 -15.14 -8.41 -9.85
C TYR A 215 -14.00 -7.72 -9.11
N THR A 216 -14.36 -6.82 -8.19
CA THR A 216 -13.45 -6.21 -7.22
C THR A 216 -14.05 -6.30 -5.82
N TYR A 217 -13.22 -6.15 -4.80
CA TYR A 217 -13.64 -6.14 -3.40
C TYR A 217 -13.52 -4.72 -2.85
N GLU A 218 -14.62 -4.19 -2.31
CA GLU A 218 -14.62 -3.02 -1.46
C GLU A 218 -15.03 -3.44 -0.05
N GLY A 219 -14.02 -3.72 0.79
CA GLY A 219 -14.25 -4.38 2.08
C GLY A 219 -14.78 -5.80 1.88
N ASP A 220 -15.96 -6.08 2.44
CA ASP A 220 -16.65 -7.37 2.32
C ASP A 220 -17.64 -7.43 1.15
N ILE A 221 -17.70 -6.37 0.32
CA ILE A 221 -18.65 -6.26 -0.79
C ILE A 221 -17.97 -6.64 -2.11
N VAL A 222 -18.55 -7.62 -2.82
CA VAL A 222 -18.17 -7.97 -4.19
C VAL A 222 -18.87 -7.03 -5.16
N ILE A 223 -18.09 -6.21 -5.87
CA ILE A 223 -18.58 -5.33 -6.92
C ILE A 223 -18.28 -5.99 -8.26
N THR A 224 -19.32 -6.41 -8.98
CA THR A 224 -19.19 -6.94 -10.34
C THR A 224 -19.24 -5.80 -11.36
N TYR A 225 -18.34 -5.81 -12.32
CA TYR A 225 -18.30 -4.83 -13.42
C TYR A 225 -18.10 -5.54 -14.75
N LYS A 226 -18.59 -4.96 -15.85
CA LYS A 226 -18.34 -5.50 -17.18
C LYS A 226 -17.03 -4.95 -17.72
N ARG A 227 -16.24 -5.79 -18.41
CA ARG A 227 -14.98 -5.39 -19.05
C ARG A 227 -14.90 -5.88 -20.50
N LEU A 228 -13.96 -5.30 -21.23
CA LEU A 228 -13.58 -5.77 -22.57
C LEU A 228 -12.92 -7.16 -22.50
N PRO A 229 -13.09 -8.00 -23.53
CA PRO A 229 -12.52 -9.35 -23.54
C PRO A 229 -10.99 -9.33 -23.48
N TYR A 230 -10.37 -10.32 -22.83
CA TYR A 230 -8.91 -10.42 -22.81
C TYR A 230 -8.29 -10.92 -24.12
N CYS A 231 -9.09 -11.62 -24.94
CA CYS A 231 -8.63 -12.14 -26.21
C CYS A 231 -8.31 -11.01 -27.20
N THR A 232 -7.06 -10.97 -27.69
CA THR A 232 -6.58 -9.97 -28.66
C THR A 232 -7.43 -9.96 -29.93
N GLU A 233 -7.80 -11.12 -30.47
CA GLU A 233 -8.65 -11.21 -31.68
C GLU A 233 -10.01 -10.52 -31.46
N LYS A 234 -10.66 -10.77 -30.32
CA LYS A 234 -11.93 -10.11 -29.97
C LYS A 234 -11.75 -8.60 -29.78
N ARG A 235 -10.64 -8.15 -29.18
CA ARG A 235 -10.35 -6.71 -29.09
C ARG A 235 -10.14 -6.08 -30.46
N MET A 236 -9.50 -6.78 -31.39
CA MET A 236 -9.36 -6.31 -32.77
C MET A 236 -10.70 -6.20 -33.50
N GLU A 237 -11.62 -7.15 -33.30
CA GLU A 237 -13.01 -7.02 -33.81
C GLU A 237 -13.71 -5.77 -33.24
N ILE A 238 -13.50 -5.48 -31.95
CA ILE A 238 -14.03 -4.28 -31.31
C ILE A 238 -13.40 -3.02 -31.92
N VAL A 239 -12.08 -2.98 -32.09
CA VAL A 239 -11.36 -1.89 -32.76
C VAL A 239 -11.98 -1.62 -34.14
N SER A 240 -12.19 -2.64 -34.97
CA SER A 240 -12.79 -2.46 -36.30
C SER A 240 -14.17 -1.82 -36.25
N ARG A 241 -15.03 -2.22 -35.31
CA ARG A 241 -16.37 -1.63 -35.14
C ARG A 241 -16.31 -0.16 -34.72
N PHE A 242 -15.41 0.17 -33.79
CA PHE A 242 -15.20 1.56 -33.36
C PHE A 242 -14.56 2.40 -34.48
N GLU A 243 -13.66 1.83 -35.26
CA GLU A 243 -13.06 2.49 -36.43
C GLU A 243 -14.10 2.84 -37.49
N GLU A 244 -15.05 1.94 -37.78
CA GLU A 244 -16.18 2.22 -38.68
C GLU A 244 -17.04 3.40 -38.19
N LEU A 245 -17.25 3.50 -36.88
CA LEU A 245 -18.00 4.61 -36.27
C LEU A 245 -17.23 5.93 -36.30
N ILE A 246 -15.93 5.89 -36.01
CA ILE A 246 -15.10 7.08 -35.73
C ILE A 246 -14.50 7.67 -37.00
N THR A 247 -13.97 6.86 -37.91
CA THR A 247 -13.22 7.32 -39.09
C THR A 247 -13.97 8.39 -39.91
N PRO A 248 -15.26 8.21 -40.23
CA PRO A 248 -15.99 9.20 -41.03
C PRO A 248 -16.16 10.55 -40.35
N LEU A 249 -16.03 10.60 -39.01
CA LEU A 249 -16.24 11.81 -38.21
C LEU A 249 -14.97 12.64 -38.06
N VAL A 250 -13.80 12.01 -38.16
CA VAL A 250 -12.49 12.66 -37.98
C VAL A 250 -11.69 12.82 -39.26
N ASN A 251 -12.07 12.20 -40.38
CA ASN A 251 -11.33 12.28 -41.65
C ASN A 251 -11.15 13.70 -42.20
N LYS A 252 -11.96 14.66 -41.76
CA LYS A 252 -11.86 16.08 -42.10
C LYS A 252 -11.19 16.92 -41.02
N SER A 253 -10.85 16.32 -39.88
CA SER A 253 -10.17 17.01 -38.79
C SER A 253 -8.74 17.35 -39.22
N PRO A 254 -8.23 18.56 -38.89
CA PRO A 254 -6.82 18.88 -39.10
C PRO A 254 -5.88 17.98 -38.27
N TYR A 255 -6.40 17.26 -37.28
CA TYR A 255 -5.66 16.36 -36.41
C TYR A 255 -5.71 14.89 -36.88
N PHE A 256 -6.31 14.60 -38.05
CA PHE A 256 -6.51 13.23 -38.53
C PHE A 256 -5.21 12.40 -38.52
N ASP A 257 -4.13 12.91 -39.10
CA ASP A 257 -2.86 12.17 -39.20
C ASP A 257 -2.27 11.80 -37.83
N MET A 258 -2.46 12.66 -36.82
CA MET A 258 -2.01 12.41 -35.46
C MET A 258 -2.90 11.37 -34.76
N LEU A 259 -4.22 11.48 -34.91
CA LEU A 259 -5.20 10.55 -34.32
C LEU A 259 -5.15 9.16 -34.97
N TYR A 260 -4.84 9.07 -36.26
CA TYR A 260 -4.80 7.83 -37.04
C TYR A 260 -3.39 7.29 -37.31
N ARG A 261 -2.36 7.92 -36.71
CA ARG A 261 -1.01 7.35 -36.69
C ARG A 261 -1.09 5.92 -36.13
N GLN A 262 -0.45 4.99 -36.82
CA GLN A 262 -0.41 3.60 -36.37
C GLN A 262 0.51 3.48 -35.17
N VAL A 263 -0.02 2.96 -34.07
CA VAL A 263 0.73 2.63 -32.84
C VAL A 263 0.64 1.14 -32.56
N GLU A 264 1.67 0.62 -31.90
CA GLU A 264 1.69 -0.77 -31.48
C GLU A 264 1.06 -0.92 -30.10
N VAL A 265 0.04 -1.78 -30.01
CA VAL A 265 -0.65 -2.11 -28.77
C VAL A 265 -0.49 -3.60 -28.47
N GLY A 266 -0.45 -3.93 -27.19
CA GLY A 266 -0.42 -5.30 -26.69
C GLY A 266 -1.33 -5.42 -25.46
N ASN A 267 -1.79 -6.62 -25.15
CA ASN A 267 -2.61 -6.82 -23.96
C ASN A 267 -1.77 -6.56 -22.70
N LYS A 268 -2.07 -5.47 -21.99
CA LYS A 268 -1.39 -5.06 -20.76
C LYS A 268 -1.36 -6.17 -19.71
N HIS A 269 -2.43 -6.96 -19.56
CA HIS A 269 -2.43 -8.09 -18.65
C HIS A 269 -1.52 -9.23 -19.08
N GLN A 270 -1.32 -9.48 -20.38
CA GLN A 270 -0.30 -10.45 -20.81
C GLN A 270 1.12 -9.93 -20.54
N ILE A 271 1.35 -8.63 -20.72
CA ILE A 271 2.64 -8.01 -20.41
C ILE A 271 2.91 -8.07 -18.90
N ASP A 272 1.94 -7.67 -18.07
CA ASP A 272 2.06 -7.57 -16.62
C ASP A 272 2.05 -8.94 -15.91
N ALA A 273 1.16 -9.86 -16.30
CA ALA A 273 1.06 -11.19 -15.69
C ALA A 273 2.30 -12.03 -15.97
N ILE A 274 2.87 -11.94 -17.17
CA ILE A 274 4.02 -12.78 -17.52
C ILE A 274 5.34 -12.16 -17.06
N SER A 275 5.46 -10.83 -17.01
CA SER A 275 6.62 -10.14 -16.42
C SER A 275 6.73 -10.37 -14.91
N SER A 276 5.60 -10.32 -14.19
CA SER A 276 5.57 -10.47 -12.72
C SER A 276 5.75 -11.91 -12.23
N GLN A 277 5.22 -12.92 -12.94
CA GLN A 277 5.26 -14.32 -12.47
C GLN A 277 6.54 -15.08 -12.82
N LEU A 278 7.24 -14.73 -13.90
CA LEU A 278 8.33 -15.57 -14.42
C LEU A 278 9.72 -14.91 -14.40
N GLY A 279 9.83 -13.62 -14.05
CA GLY A 279 11.12 -12.91 -14.09
C GLY A 279 11.75 -12.85 -15.49
N ILE A 280 10.97 -13.18 -16.54
CA ILE A 280 11.42 -13.19 -17.93
C ILE A 280 11.39 -11.76 -18.44
N LYS A 281 12.56 -11.19 -18.70
CA LYS A 281 12.73 -9.79 -19.12
C LYS A 281 12.36 -9.51 -20.59
N SER A 282 12.05 -10.54 -21.38
CA SER A 282 11.73 -10.39 -22.80
C SER A 282 10.83 -11.52 -23.25
N ILE A 283 9.54 -11.22 -23.40
CA ILE A 283 8.60 -12.07 -24.09
C ILE A 283 8.17 -11.30 -25.33
N ASP A 284 8.30 -11.95 -26.49
CA ASP A 284 7.73 -11.44 -27.73
C ASP A 284 6.21 -11.48 -27.59
N VAL A 285 5.65 -10.39 -27.10
CA VAL A 285 4.21 -10.17 -27.09
C VAL A 285 3.82 -9.77 -28.50
N GLU A 286 2.88 -10.49 -29.09
CA GLU A 286 2.31 -10.14 -30.39
C GLU A 286 1.67 -8.75 -30.28
N ARG A 287 2.27 -7.77 -30.98
CA ARG A 287 1.78 -6.40 -31.01
C ARG A 287 0.91 -6.19 -32.22
N GLN A 288 -0.26 -5.62 -32.00
CA GLN A 288 -1.18 -5.23 -33.06
C GLN A 288 -0.98 -3.76 -33.40
N LYS A 289 -1.10 -3.40 -34.67
CA LYS A 289 -1.11 -2.00 -35.11
C LYS A 289 -2.54 -1.51 -35.17
N VAL A 290 -2.81 -0.41 -34.47
CA VAL A 290 -4.13 0.23 -34.44
C VAL A 290 -4.00 1.73 -34.64
N PRO A 291 -5.06 2.41 -35.13
CA PRO A 291 -5.14 3.87 -35.05
C PRO A 291 -4.93 4.35 -33.62
N HIS A 292 -4.11 5.38 -33.43
CA HIS A 292 -3.74 5.86 -32.09
C HIS A 292 -4.95 6.17 -31.22
N ILE A 293 -5.96 6.85 -31.78
CA ILE A 293 -7.21 7.19 -31.09
C ILE A 293 -7.96 5.96 -30.51
N LEU A 294 -7.73 4.77 -31.04
CA LEU A 294 -8.34 3.50 -30.61
C LEU A 294 -7.43 2.65 -29.72
N SER A 295 -6.19 3.08 -29.45
CA SER A 295 -5.24 2.36 -28.60
C SER A 295 -5.81 2.10 -27.20
N VAL A 296 -6.64 3.00 -26.71
CA VAL A 296 -7.31 2.97 -25.42
C VAL A 296 -8.23 1.75 -25.21
N ILE A 297 -8.68 1.10 -26.29
CA ILE A 297 -9.45 -0.17 -26.23
C ILE A 297 -8.59 -1.30 -25.63
N PHE A 298 -7.26 -1.16 -25.62
CA PHE A 298 -6.33 -2.10 -24.99
C PHE A 298 -6.09 -1.84 -23.50
N ASN A 299 -6.73 -0.81 -22.93
CA ASN A 299 -6.76 -0.59 -21.48
C ASN A 299 -7.83 -1.46 -20.81
N ASP A 300 -7.77 -1.57 -19.48
CA ASP A 300 -8.71 -2.37 -18.69
C ASP A 300 -10.06 -1.68 -18.51
N PHE A 301 -10.05 -0.35 -18.56
CA PHE A 301 -11.22 0.51 -18.48
C PHE A 301 -11.30 1.34 -19.77
N PHE A 302 -12.43 1.23 -20.45
CA PHE A 302 -12.73 1.95 -21.67
C PHE A 302 -14.16 2.46 -21.59
N ASP A 303 -14.32 3.77 -21.66
CA ASP A 303 -15.59 4.46 -21.74
C ASP A 303 -15.42 5.75 -22.57
N LEU A 304 -16.48 6.54 -22.66
CA LEU A 304 -16.49 7.76 -23.45
C LEU A 304 -15.57 8.86 -22.89
N ASP A 305 -15.48 8.97 -21.56
CA ASP A 305 -14.65 9.99 -20.90
C ASP A 305 -13.16 9.66 -21.08
N VAL A 306 -12.79 8.38 -20.90
CA VAL A 306 -11.45 7.88 -21.17
C VAL A 306 -11.10 8.05 -22.65
N PHE A 307 -12.06 7.84 -23.56
CA PHE A 307 -11.88 8.09 -25.00
C PHE A 307 -11.59 9.58 -25.31
N TYR A 308 -12.32 10.51 -24.68
CA TYR A 308 -12.07 11.94 -24.84
C TYR A 308 -10.72 12.37 -24.26
N LYS A 309 -10.38 11.91 -23.05
CA LYS A 309 -9.07 12.16 -22.43
C LYS A 309 -7.93 11.62 -23.29
N ASN A 310 -8.13 10.52 -24.01
CA ASN A 310 -7.15 9.94 -24.92
C ASN A 310 -6.86 10.86 -26.12
N ILE A 311 -7.91 11.45 -26.70
CA ILE A 311 -7.76 12.45 -27.76
C ILE A 311 -6.99 13.68 -27.24
N VAL A 312 -7.35 14.18 -26.05
CA VAL A 312 -6.67 15.31 -25.41
C VAL A 312 -5.19 14.99 -25.15
N GLU A 313 -4.86 13.80 -24.67
CA GLU A 313 -3.48 13.35 -24.44
C GLU A 313 -2.65 13.40 -25.74
N MET A 314 -3.22 12.93 -26.85
CA MET A 314 -2.55 12.98 -28.15
C MET A 314 -2.35 14.42 -28.64
N VAL A 315 -3.41 15.22 -28.56
CA VAL A 315 -3.47 16.53 -29.22
C VAL A 315 -2.73 17.61 -28.44
N VAL A 316 -2.86 17.61 -27.12
CA VAL A 316 -2.32 18.66 -26.24
C VAL A 316 -1.01 18.24 -25.60
N PHE A 317 -0.92 16.97 -25.21
CA PHE A 317 0.20 16.48 -24.41
C PHE A 317 1.28 15.75 -25.21
N ASN A 318 1.02 15.45 -26.49
CA ASN A 318 1.91 14.68 -27.36
C ASN A 318 2.31 13.35 -26.71
N ASP A 319 1.32 12.61 -26.20
CA ASP A 319 1.46 11.17 -25.88
C ASP A 319 2.27 10.83 -24.61
N LEU A 320 2.21 11.69 -23.57
CA LEU A 320 2.97 11.48 -22.34
C LEU A 320 2.09 11.50 -21.09
N TYR A 321 1.72 10.29 -20.66
CA TYR A 321 1.31 9.91 -19.29
C TYR A 321 0.15 10.70 -18.66
N PHE A 322 -0.57 11.54 -19.37
CA PHE A 322 -1.61 12.41 -18.79
C PHE A 322 -2.72 11.60 -18.13
N ILE A 323 -3.35 10.68 -18.87
CA ILE A 323 -4.38 9.77 -18.35
C ILE A 323 -3.79 8.91 -17.24
N SER A 324 -2.60 8.34 -17.46
CA SER A 324 -1.98 7.46 -16.47
C SER A 324 -1.74 8.20 -15.16
N ARG A 325 -1.23 9.43 -15.18
CA ARG A 325 -0.95 10.21 -13.97
C ARG A 325 -2.23 10.69 -13.31
N LEU A 326 -3.21 11.14 -14.09
CA LEU A 326 -4.52 11.55 -13.57
C LEU A 326 -5.20 10.39 -12.81
N ASN A 327 -5.10 9.16 -13.31
CA ASN A 327 -5.64 7.96 -12.67
C ASN A 327 -4.94 7.58 -11.35
N TYR A 328 -3.72 8.10 -11.09
CA TYR A 328 -2.99 7.89 -9.82
C TYR A 328 -3.14 9.06 -8.84
N MET A 329 -3.94 10.08 -9.17
CA MET A 329 -4.22 11.19 -8.27
C MET A 329 -5.32 10.86 -7.26
N PHE A 330 -5.24 11.47 -6.07
CA PHE A 330 -6.22 11.26 -5.00
C PHE A 330 -7.28 12.35 -5.00
N PHE A 331 -8.55 11.96 -4.95
CA PHE A 331 -9.67 12.89 -4.99
C PHE A 331 -10.63 12.71 -3.81
N GLU A 332 -10.47 11.63 -3.05
CA GLU A 332 -11.21 11.35 -1.83
C GLU A 332 -10.28 10.87 -0.69
N CYS A 333 -10.70 11.09 0.55
CA CYS A 333 -9.93 10.63 1.72
C CYS A 333 -9.75 9.12 1.77
N LYS A 334 -10.67 8.36 1.17
CA LYS A 334 -10.61 6.88 1.12
C LYS A 334 -9.44 6.38 0.26
N ASP A 335 -8.91 7.23 -0.61
CA ASP A 335 -7.84 6.90 -1.52
C ASP A 335 -6.45 7.03 -0.84
N ILE A 336 -6.40 7.58 0.38
CA ILE A 336 -5.16 7.75 1.14
C ILE A 336 -4.68 6.37 1.65
N TYR A 337 -3.48 5.97 1.25
CA TYR A 337 -2.89 4.70 1.66
C TYR A 337 -2.69 4.58 3.18
N PRO A 338 -2.81 3.37 3.75
CA PRO A 338 -2.53 3.16 5.17
C PRO A 338 -1.06 3.45 5.51
N GLN A 339 -0.83 3.93 6.73
CA GLN A 339 0.49 4.21 7.30
C GLN A 339 1.40 2.97 7.23
N ARG A 340 2.66 3.18 6.84
CA ARG A 340 3.68 2.12 6.86
C ARG A 340 4.11 1.83 8.30
N HIS A 341 4.45 0.57 8.59
CA HIS A 341 4.76 0.13 9.97
C HIS A 341 5.94 0.84 10.64
N ASP A 342 6.78 1.55 9.89
CA ASP A 342 7.98 2.24 10.34
C ASP A 342 7.87 3.77 10.43
N GLU A 343 6.82 4.38 9.89
CA GLU A 343 6.60 5.82 9.91
C GLU A 343 5.88 6.27 11.19
N SER A 344 6.27 7.40 11.78
CA SER A 344 5.46 8.05 12.82
C SER A 344 4.21 8.70 12.22
N ASP A 345 3.17 8.92 13.05
CA ASP A 345 1.92 9.53 12.58
C ASP A 345 2.15 10.90 11.93
N LEU A 346 3.06 11.71 12.50
CA LEU A 346 3.37 13.03 11.96
C LEU A 346 4.06 12.93 10.60
N GLU A 347 5.09 12.07 10.48
CA GLU A 347 5.82 11.86 9.21
C GLU A 347 4.87 11.36 8.10
N TYR A 348 3.96 10.46 8.45
CA TYR A 348 2.94 9.97 7.53
C TYR A 348 2.02 11.10 7.02
N TRP A 349 1.48 11.94 7.92
CA TRP A 349 0.61 13.05 7.52
C TRP A 349 1.37 14.13 6.75
N GLU A 350 2.61 14.43 7.11
CA GLU A 350 3.46 15.38 6.36
C GLU A 350 3.77 14.88 4.95
N SER A 351 4.14 13.61 4.79
CA SER A 351 4.37 13.00 3.48
C SER A 351 3.10 13.01 2.62
N THR A 352 1.95 12.72 3.24
CA THR A 352 0.63 12.80 2.60
C THR A 352 0.34 14.22 2.12
N LEU A 353 0.60 15.25 2.93
CA LEU A 353 0.40 16.65 2.55
C LEU A 353 1.28 17.06 1.34
N VAL A 354 2.55 16.65 1.34
CA VAL A 354 3.48 16.92 0.22
C VAL A 354 2.94 16.31 -1.08
N LEU A 355 2.42 15.08 -1.01
CA LEU A 355 1.82 14.39 -2.14
C LEU A 355 0.60 15.14 -2.69
N PHE A 356 -0.34 15.55 -1.84
CA PHE A 356 -1.51 16.35 -2.25
C PHE A 356 -1.13 17.71 -2.85
N THR A 357 -0.10 18.35 -2.29
CA THR A 357 0.44 19.62 -2.81
C THR A 357 0.98 19.42 -4.22
N SER A 358 1.80 18.37 -4.43
CA SER A 358 2.36 18.04 -5.74
C SER A 358 1.27 17.71 -6.77
N GLN A 359 0.26 16.91 -6.39
CA GLN A 359 -0.83 16.55 -7.30
C GLN A 359 -1.68 17.76 -7.69
N ASN A 360 -1.98 18.66 -6.74
CA ASN A 360 -2.71 19.89 -7.04
C ASN A 360 -1.96 20.81 -8.00
N ALA A 361 -0.64 20.92 -7.84
CA ALA A 361 0.22 21.69 -8.75
C ALA A 361 0.29 21.05 -10.14
N GLU A 362 0.26 19.71 -10.22
CA GLU A 362 0.22 19.00 -11.49
C GLU A 362 -1.12 19.18 -12.22
N LEU A 363 -2.25 19.16 -11.50
CA LEU A 363 -3.56 19.51 -12.06
C LEU A 363 -3.58 20.92 -12.64
N ASP A 364 -3.00 21.90 -11.93
CA ASP A 364 -2.88 23.27 -12.43
C ASP A 364 -2.07 23.32 -13.73
N ASN A 365 -1.01 22.53 -13.83
CA ASN A 365 -0.21 22.44 -15.04
C ASN A 365 -1.01 21.89 -16.22
N TYR A 366 -1.79 20.83 -16.01
CA TYR A 366 -2.64 20.25 -17.06
C TYR A 366 -3.68 21.24 -17.56
N ILE A 367 -4.41 21.88 -16.64
CA ILE A 367 -5.41 22.90 -16.97
C ILE A 367 -4.77 24.06 -17.74
N ALA A 368 -3.64 24.59 -17.25
CA ALA A 368 -2.95 25.70 -17.91
C ALA A 368 -2.49 25.33 -19.33
N ARG A 369 -1.99 24.10 -19.55
CA ARG A 369 -1.60 23.63 -20.88
C ARG A 369 -2.79 23.48 -21.82
N MET A 370 -3.90 22.94 -21.34
CA MET A 370 -5.14 22.81 -22.12
C MET A 370 -5.71 24.17 -22.50
N ASN A 371 -5.77 25.12 -21.55
CA ASN A 371 -6.23 26.48 -21.82
C ASN A 371 -5.30 27.21 -22.81
N SER A 372 -3.98 27.09 -22.64
CA SER A 372 -3.02 27.65 -23.61
C SER A 372 -3.17 27.06 -25.00
N TRP A 373 -3.52 25.77 -25.11
CA TRP A 373 -3.77 25.13 -26.40
C TRP A 373 -5.05 25.71 -27.04
N LEU A 374 -6.15 25.80 -26.30
CA LEU A 374 -7.43 26.39 -26.75
C LEU A 374 -7.27 27.86 -27.19
N GLU A 375 -6.47 28.65 -26.46
CA GLU A 375 -6.19 30.05 -26.84
C GLU A 375 -5.35 30.16 -28.13
N SER A 376 -4.60 29.12 -28.48
CA SER A 376 -3.77 29.11 -29.68
C SER A 376 -4.58 28.74 -30.93
N THR A 377 -5.56 27.85 -30.80
CA THR A 377 -6.42 27.40 -31.91
C THR A 377 -7.45 28.44 -32.29
N THR A 378 -7.98 29.20 -31.33
CA THR A 378 -8.92 30.32 -31.60
C THR A 378 -8.31 31.49 -32.37
N LYS A 379 -6.97 31.58 -32.46
CA LYS A 379 -6.25 32.65 -33.17
C LYS A 379 -5.84 32.28 -34.60
N SER A 380 -5.90 30.99 -34.96
CA SER A 380 -5.62 30.47 -36.30
C SER A 380 -6.91 30.36 -37.12
#